data_AF-A0A812LWC7-F1
#
_entry.id   AF-A0A812LWC7-F1
#
_cell.length_a   1.000
_cell.length_b   1.000
_cell.length_c   1.000
_cell.angle_alpha   90.00
_cell.angle_beta   90.00
_cell.angle_gamma   90.00
#
_symmetry.space_group_name_H-M   'P 1'
#
loop_
_entity.id
_entity.type
_entity.pdbx_description
1 polymer ?
#
loop_
_entity_poly.entity_id
_entity_poly.type
_entity_poly.pdbx_seq_one_letter_code
_entity_poly.pdbx_strand_id
1 'polypeptide(L)'
;MVASDDNLDELPMVKSSFSRTLSAAQLYEMYVVSAESLIEMTSIRPFEELLAEGMLVEFDDMKWNAMFVSHQWAGVGHPDPHMEQFKVLQQALKNVLSGKTAIHANINIELYVGQRHAMTAEDFMEKPLYIWYDYFSCPQAACELAHRQMAILSIPAYVERCRYFTVLCPHVRHVTKDTLLSRKSWASRGWCRLERVCKELSVHDEACDTIEIQSGQQQALAANFDWVKEPVGEGFFTLEKDRMRIAPVLKAMLRNKISSYLGKKDYHNYRLMLNLQNRHFTGLPIKPDYDFVPGFQSEARDPAEHLMAQFMHQNCFTGILDRNEKGWTPLCYAALVGDPLLVYSLLQEKADPNDAIAEPEPLCQFAARTSALHMCAFLKRNESLRILIASGADANHADGYGANALHWAAVADNAEGIQILYDAGLGCHVPNMLGYSPFAMACAGGGVEAIQELMAYASREELAEGLHAALLHGGASAKVVSLLVAAGVDVNHQLTKPLLSPLGVLFACLGLRHRWSQSRLSTYAYHYSGATPLMACLLTSSFESAAVLIQAGARLDLVNYRKKTAADLAGELHSTPNFLADALRGDVDASKTCKLLVKEFSISSRLSL
;
A
#
# COMPACT_ATOMS: atom_id res chain seq x y z
N MET A 1 -27.07 32.02 16.80
CA MET A 1 -26.85 33.30 16.09
C MET A 1 -25.69 33.08 15.14
N VAL A 2 -25.96 33.42 13.88
CA VAL A 2 -25.16 33.31 12.64
C VAL A 2 -23.66 33.07 12.78
N ALA A 3 -23.18 32.00 12.12
CA ALA A 3 -21.80 31.84 11.67
C ALA A 3 -21.84 31.31 10.23
N SER A 4 -21.62 32.21 9.26
CA SER A 4 -21.18 31.87 7.90
C SER A 4 -19.72 31.42 7.94
N ASP A 5 -19.20 30.89 6.84
CA ASP A 5 -17.79 30.45 6.67
C ASP A 5 -16.73 31.46 7.19
N ASP A 6 -17.10 32.73 7.37
CA ASP A 6 -16.26 33.80 7.93
C ASP A 6 -15.98 33.68 9.45
N ASN A 7 -16.73 32.86 10.22
CA ASN A 7 -16.58 32.78 11.69
C ASN A 7 -15.58 31.70 12.17
N LEU A 8 -14.85 31.05 11.26
CA LEU A 8 -13.81 30.07 11.60
C LEU A 8 -12.40 30.70 11.76
N ASP A 9 -12.31 32.03 11.69
CA ASP A 9 -11.06 32.80 11.74
C ASP A 9 -10.42 32.93 13.14
N GLU A 10 -11.08 32.49 14.21
CA GLU A 10 -10.61 32.69 15.60
C GLU A 10 -10.15 31.42 16.34
N LEU A 11 -9.86 30.31 15.63
CA LEU A 11 -9.26 29.13 16.29
C LEU A 11 -7.75 29.34 16.55
N PRO A 12 -7.24 29.12 17.77
CA PRO A 12 -5.83 29.33 18.09
C PRO A 12 -4.93 28.39 17.25
N MET A 13 -4.14 29.00 16.38
CA MET A 13 -3.22 28.36 15.45
C MET A 13 -2.11 27.57 16.18
N VAL A 14 -2.16 26.24 16.16
CA VAL A 14 -1.05 25.39 16.59
C VAL A 14 -0.13 25.12 15.40
N LYS A 15 0.96 25.89 15.30
CA LYS A 15 2.07 25.61 14.37
C LYS A 15 3.09 24.71 15.06
N SER A 16 2.99 23.38 14.92
CA SER A 16 4.10 22.48 15.30
C SER A 16 4.30 21.33 14.32
N SER A 17 5.52 21.22 13.78
CA SER A 17 6.04 20.00 13.16
C SER A 17 6.27 18.93 14.23
N PHE A 18 6.30 17.65 13.84
CA PHE A 18 6.55 16.54 14.77
C PHE A 18 7.94 16.63 15.44
N SER A 19 8.94 17.17 14.74
CA SER A 19 10.26 17.52 15.31
C SER A 19 10.21 18.54 16.46
N ARG A 20 9.09 19.27 16.63
CA ARG A 20 8.87 20.22 17.74
C ARG A 20 7.91 19.72 18.81
N THR A 21 7.22 18.59 18.59
CA THR A 21 6.24 18.03 19.54
C THR A 21 6.89 17.09 20.55
N LEU A 22 7.94 16.37 20.14
CA LEU A 22 9.00 15.94 21.05
C LEU A 22 9.90 17.16 21.25
N SER A 23 10.25 17.54 22.48
CA SER A 23 11.21 18.62 22.65
C SER A 23 12.50 18.23 21.92
N ALA A 24 13.17 19.18 21.25
CA ALA A 24 14.46 18.94 20.58
C ALA A 24 15.51 18.28 21.51
N ALA A 25 15.29 18.31 22.82
CA ALA A 25 16.07 17.63 23.86
C ALA A 25 15.84 16.10 23.96
N GLN A 26 14.96 15.49 23.14
CA GLN A 26 14.62 14.06 23.20
C GLN A 26 14.85 13.30 21.89
N LEU A 27 15.32 13.94 20.82
CA LEU A 27 15.64 13.24 19.57
C LEU A 27 17.14 12.91 19.55
N TYR A 28 17.47 11.73 19.05
CA TYR A 28 18.87 11.38 18.75
C TYR A 28 19.26 11.97 17.40
N GLU A 29 20.51 12.39 17.25
CA GLU A 29 20.95 13.00 16.00
C GLU A 29 20.89 12.03 14.81
N MET A 30 20.53 12.57 13.64
CA MET A 30 20.39 11.78 12.43
C MET A 30 21.75 11.67 11.73
N TYR A 31 22.37 10.49 11.77
CA TYR A 31 23.63 10.23 11.10
C TYR A 31 23.45 9.53 9.75
N VAL A 32 24.21 9.97 8.76
CA VAL A 32 24.09 9.53 7.36
C VAL A 32 25.45 9.34 6.70
N VAL A 33 25.49 8.53 5.64
CA VAL A 33 26.68 8.32 4.77
C VAL A 33 26.40 8.93 3.39
N SER A 34 27.38 9.58 2.75
CA SER A 34 27.19 10.08 1.40
C SER A 34 26.94 8.95 0.40
N ALA A 35 26.13 9.18 -0.64
CA ALA A 35 25.86 8.18 -1.66
C ALA A 35 27.14 7.71 -2.37
N GLU A 36 28.12 8.61 -2.56
CA GLU A 36 29.44 8.32 -3.14
C GLU A 36 30.22 7.32 -2.28
N SER A 37 30.41 7.60 -0.99
CA SER A 37 31.09 6.69 -0.07
C SER A 37 30.37 5.36 0.04
N LEU A 38 29.04 5.36 0.10
CA LEU A 38 28.23 4.15 0.18
C LEU A 38 28.43 3.23 -1.04
N ILE A 39 28.58 3.81 -2.23
CA ILE A 39 28.80 3.09 -3.49
C ILE A 39 30.14 2.32 -3.51
N GLU A 40 31.13 2.81 -2.75
CA GLU A 40 32.48 2.25 -2.65
C GLU A 40 32.66 1.28 -1.47
N MET A 41 31.74 1.31 -0.50
CA MET A 41 31.79 0.42 0.66
C MET A 41 31.83 -1.07 0.25
N THR A 42 32.82 -1.79 0.78
CA THR A 42 33.00 -3.23 0.55
C THR A 42 32.34 -4.10 1.62
N SER A 43 31.96 -3.51 2.75
CA SER A 43 31.24 -4.15 3.85
C SER A 43 30.33 -3.14 4.57
N ILE A 44 29.24 -3.63 5.16
CA ILE A 44 28.42 -2.85 6.09
C ILE A 44 29.08 -2.94 7.47
N ARG A 45 29.52 -1.81 8.00
CA ARG A 45 30.20 -1.71 9.29
C ARG A 45 29.33 -0.99 10.32
N PRO A 46 29.49 -1.28 11.62
CA PRO A 46 28.66 -0.66 12.65
C PRO A 46 28.92 0.86 12.74
N PHE A 47 27.93 1.56 13.31
CA PHE A 47 27.93 3.01 13.51
C PHE A 47 29.25 3.54 14.09
N GLU A 48 29.77 2.91 15.14
CA GLU A 48 30.95 3.39 15.87
C GLU A 48 32.21 3.40 15.01
N GLU A 49 32.37 2.42 14.12
CA GLU A 49 33.51 2.32 13.20
C GLU A 49 33.43 3.41 12.13
N LEU A 50 32.27 3.58 11.49
CA LEU A 50 32.12 4.60 10.45
C LEU A 50 32.19 6.03 11.01
N LEU A 51 31.76 6.24 12.25
CA LEU A 51 31.88 7.52 12.94
C LEU A 51 33.36 7.83 13.25
N ALA A 52 34.13 6.86 13.74
CA ALA A 52 35.55 7.03 14.01
C ALA A 52 36.38 7.32 12.75
N GLU A 53 35.97 6.78 11.60
CA GLU A 53 36.59 7.01 10.30
C GLU A 53 36.12 8.29 9.60
N GLY A 54 35.18 9.03 10.19
CA GLY A 54 34.64 10.27 9.61
C GLY A 54 33.75 10.07 8.37
N MET A 55 33.28 8.85 8.13
CA MET A 55 32.32 8.57 7.05
C MET A 55 30.88 8.88 7.40
N LEU A 56 30.53 8.83 8.69
CA LEU A 56 29.23 9.26 9.19
C LEU A 56 29.25 10.75 9.53
N VAL A 57 28.24 11.45 9.04
CA VAL A 57 28.03 12.88 9.33
C VAL A 57 26.62 13.09 9.88
N GLU A 58 26.48 14.10 10.73
CA GLU A 58 25.17 14.58 11.18
C GLU A 58 24.44 15.25 10.00
N PHE A 59 23.18 14.89 9.79
CA PHE A 59 22.41 15.34 8.64
C PHE A 59 21.93 16.79 8.77
N ASP A 60 22.27 17.60 7.77
CA ASP A 60 21.83 18.99 7.59
C ASP A 60 20.83 19.09 6.42
N ASP A 61 19.54 19.16 6.76
CA ASP A 61 18.41 19.22 5.81
C ASP A 61 18.36 20.53 5.00
N MET A 62 19.05 21.58 5.45
CA MET A 62 19.17 22.83 4.69
C MET A 62 20.13 22.67 3.51
N LYS A 63 21.15 21.80 3.65
CA LYS A 63 22.22 21.64 2.66
C LYS A 63 22.05 20.42 1.77
N TRP A 64 21.48 19.34 2.29
CA TRP A 64 21.56 18.02 1.66
C TRP A 64 20.21 17.35 1.53
N ASN A 65 20.10 16.42 0.59
CA ASN A 65 18.98 15.50 0.50
C ASN A 65 19.36 14.17 1.16
N ALA A 66 18.42 13.57 1.87
CA ALA A 66 18.59 12.22 2.43
C ALA A 66 17.60 11.22 1.84
N MET A 67 18.08 9.99 1.65
CA MET A 67 17.31 8.80 1.33
C MET A 67 17.22 7.91 2.56
N PHE A 68 16.00 7.69 3.04
CA PHE A 68 15.72 6.70 4.09
C PHE A 68 15.64 5.31 3.46
N VAL A 69 16.51 4.37 3.85
CA VAL A 69 16.45 2.99 3.35
C VAL A 69 15.76 2.09 4.38
N SER A 70 14.51 1.77 4.11
CA SER A 70 13.76 0.72 4.81
C SER A 70 14.06 -0.64 4.18
N HIS A 71 14.46 -1.61 4.99
CA HIS A 71 14.74 -2.97 4.53
C HIS A 71 14.43 -4.02 5.61
N GLN A 72 14.50 -5.30 5.23
CA GLN A 72 14.39 -6.41 6.17
C GLN A 72 15.78 -6.94 6.53
N TRP A 73 15.97 -7.31 7.80
CA TRP A 73 17.20 -7.98 8.22
C TRP A 73 17.21 -9.42 7.71
N ALA A 74 18.29 -9.79 7.01
CA ALA A 74 18.56 -11.14 6.52
C ALA A 74 19.29 -12.02 7.55
N GLY A 75 19.75 -11.46 8.67
CA GLY A 75 20.42 -12.19 9.74
C GLY A 75 19.96 -11.77 11.14
N VAL A 76 20.39 -12.52 12.17
CA VAL A 76 20.02 -12.27 13.57
C VAL A 76 20.86 -11.16 14.22
N GLY A 77 22.12 -11.02 13.82
CA GLY A 77 23.05 -10.02 14.38
C GLY A 77 23.59 -9.01 13.38
N HIS A 78 23.23 -9.14 12.10
CA HIS A 78 23.65 -8.24 11.04
C HIS A 78 22.54 -8.16 9.97
N PRO A 79 22.24 -6.96 9.43
CA PRO A 79 21.14 -6.73 8.50
C PRO A 79 21.30 -7.48 7.18
N ASP A 80 22.53 -7.63 6.71
CA ASP A 80 22.83 -8.27 5.42
C ASP A 80 24.22 -8.92 5.43
N PRO A 81 24.38 -10.08 6.10
CA PRO A 81 25.70 -10.70 6.35
C PRO A 81 26.52 -11.02 5.09
N HIS A 82 25.84 -11.16 3.95
CA HIS A 82 26.45 -11.53 2.67
C HIS A 82 26.48 -10.38 1.66
N MET A 83 26.09 -9.16 2.07
CA MET A 83 26.01 -7.97 1.23
C MET A 83 25.07 -8.12 0.03
N GLU A 84 24.11 -9.05 0.06
CA GLU A 84 23.25 -9.34 -1.08
C GLU A 84 22.26 -8.21 -1.33
N GLN A 85 21.62 -7.71 -0.27
CA GLN A 85 20.70 -6.57 -0.36
C GLN A 85 21.45 -5.27 -0.62
N PHE A 86 22.58 -5.08 0.05
CA PHE A 86 23.39 -3.87 -0.04
C PHE A 86 23.99 -3.68 -1.43
N LYS A 87 24.48 -4.76 -2.07
CA LYS A 87 24.94 -4.71 -3.46
C LYS A 87 23.82 -4.34 -4.42
N VAL A 88 22.59 -4.77 -4.16
CA VAL A 88 21.42 -4.35 -4.96
C VAL A 88 21.19 -2.85 -4.82
N LEU A 89 21.23 -2.30 -3.60
CA LEU A 89 21.13 -0.86 -3.36
C LEU A 89 22.25 -0.10 -4.08
N GLN A 90 23.50 -0.51 -3.90
CA GLN A 90 24.66 0.09 -4.57
C GLN A 90 24.52 0.07 -6.08
N GLN A 91 24.09 -1.06 -6.66
CA GLN A 91 23.92 -1.18 -8.10
C GLN A 91 22.78 -0.30 -8.63
N ALA A 92 21.68 -0.21 -7.89
CA ALA A 92 20.56 0.66 -8.24
C ALA A 92 20.98 2.14 -8.22
N LEU A 93 21.65 2.59 -7.15
CA LEU A 93 22.17 3.95 -7.06
C LEU A 93 23.17 4.24 -8.18
N LYS A 94 24.13 3.34 -8.45
CA LYS A 94 25.08 3.50 -9.58
C LYS A 94 24.36 3.66 -10.91
N ASN A 95 23.34 2.85 -11.16
CA ASN A 95 22.63 2.88 -12.44
C ASN A 95 21.79 4.15 -12.60
N VAL A 96 21.11 4.60 -11.53
CA VAL A 96 20.28 5.81 -11.56
C VAL A 96 21.14 7.07 -11.63
N LEU A 97 22.16 7.19 -10.77
CA LEU A 97 23.03 8.37 -10.73
C LEU A 97 23.90 8.53 -11.98
N SER A 98 24.24 7.44 -12.67
CA SER A 98 24.95 7.50 -13.97
C SER A 98 24.01 7.77 -15.16
N GLY A 99 22.70 7.84 -14.94
CA GLY A 99 21.71 7.98 -16.01
C GLY A 99 21.48 6.71 -16.84
N LYS A 100 22.03 5.56 -16.42
CA LYS A 100 21.81 4.27 -17.09
C LYS A 100 20.37 3.78 -16.97
N THR A 101 19.69 4.13 -15.87
CA THR A 101 18.28 3.78 -15.62
C THR A 101 17.51 4.99 -15.09
N ALA A 102 16.21 5.02 -15.36
CA ALA A 102 15.26 5.94 -14.73
C ALA A 102 14.21 5.16 -13.92
N ILE A 103 13.68 5.77 -12.86
CA ILE A 103 12.72 5.15 -11.95
C ILE A 103 11.31 5.52 -12.40
N HIS A 104 10.66 4.58 -13.10
CA HIS A 104 9.29 4.76 -13.60
C HIS A 104 8.23 4.34 -12.58
N ALA A 105 7.02 4.88 -12.71
CA ALA A 105 5.83 4.38 -12.02
C ALA A 105 5.60 2.88 -12.25
N ASN A 106 5.20 2.18 -11.19
CA ASN A 106 4.69 0.81 -11.34
C ASN A 106 3.35 0.80 -12.11
N ILE A 107 2.94 -0.40 -12.56
CA ILE A 107 1.73 -0.59 -13.37
C ILE A 107 0.49 -0.02 -12.65
N ASN A 108 0.38 -0.24 -11.34
CA ASN A 108 -0.76 0.19 -10.53
C ASN A 108 -0.88 1.72 -10.47
N ILE A 109 0.20 2.44 -10.21
CA ILE A 109 0.17 3.92 -10.21
C ILE A 109 -0.28 4.43 -11.56
N GLU A 110 0.28 3.89 -12.65
CA GLU A 110 -0.06 4.35 -13.99
C GLU A 110 -1.53 4.06 -14.34
N LEU A 111 -2.08 2.95 -13.84
CA LEU A 111 -3.47 2.56 -14.07
C LEU A 111 -4.47 3.44 -13.33
N TYR A 112 -4.19 3.80 -12.08
CA TYR A 112 -5.13 4.54 -11.22
C TYR A 112 -4.92 6.05 -11.18
N VAL A 113 -3.67 6.50 -11.33
CA VAL A 113 -3.27 7.92 -11.21
C VAL A 113 -2.80 8.48 -12.55
N GLY A 114 -2.50 7.62 -13.53
CA GLY A 114 -1.94 8.01 -14.82
C GLY A 114 -0.41 8.08 -14.80
N GLN A 115 0.17 8.50 -15.92
CA GLN A 115 1.62 8.60 -16.05
C GLN A 115 2.20 9.63 -15.08
N ARG A 116 3.26 9.22 -14.39
CA ARG A 116 4.10 10.12 -13.59
C ARG A 116 5.42 10.37 -14.28
N HIS A 117 6.04 11.50 -13.96
CA HIS A 117 7.42 11.76 -14.31
C HIS A 117 8.31 10.64 -13.75
N ALA A 118 9.23 10.14 -14.57
CA ALA A 118 10.20 9.15 -14.13
C ALA A 118 11.35 9.87 -13.44
N MET A 119 11.78 9.41 -12.26
CA MET A 119 12.94 10.03 -11.61
C MET A 119 14.22 9.64 -12.35
N THR A 120 15.05 10.62 -12.62
CA THR A 120 16.30 10.53 -13.37
C THR A 120 17.48 10.91 -12.49
N ALA A 121 18.69 10.86 -13.04
CA ALA A 121 19.88 11.31 -12.33
C ALA A 121 19.79 12.78 -11.89
N GLU A 122 19.12 13.64 -12.67
CA GLU A 122 18.98 15.08 -12.40
C GLU A 122 18.27 15.36 -11.08
N ASP A 123 17.23 14.58 -10.77
CA ASP A 123 16.47 14.70 -9.51
C ASP A 123 17.34 14.45 -8.27
N PHE A 124 18.38 13.61 -8.40
CA PHE A 124 19.32 13.32 -7.32
C PHE A 124 20.52 14.28 -7.27
N MET A 125 20.72 15.11 -8.30
CA MET A 125 21.86 16.03 -8.39
C MET A 125 21.57 17.44 -7.87
N GLU A 126 20.31 17.77 -7.56
CA GLU A 126 19.93 19.10 -7.04
C GLU A 126 20.68 19.47 -5.75
N LYS A 127 20.83 18.50 -4.84
CA LYS A 127 21.61 18.61 -3.61
C LYS A 127 22.41 17.33 -3.40
N PRO A 128 23.55 17.39 -2.68
CA PRO A 128 24.28 16.18 -2.30
C PRO A 128 23.35 15.15 -1.64
N LEU A 129 23.41 13.91 -2.12
CA LEU A 129 22.59 12.82 -1.64
C LEU A 129 23.31 12.04 -0.54
N TYR A 130 22.62 11.87 0.58
CA TYR A 130 23.04 11.07 1.71
C TYR A 130 22.05 9.93 1.98
N ILE A 131 22.55 8.86 2.58
CA ILE A 131 21.80 7.63 2.81
C ILE A 131 21.73 7.39 4.32
N TRP A 132 20.51 7.21 4.81
CA TRP A 132 20.24 6.70 6.14
C TRP A 132 19.96 5.19 6.03
N TYR A 133 20.63 4.39 6.85
CA TYR A 133 20.48 2.94 6.90
C TYR A 133 20.61 2.48 8.34
N ASP A 134 19.62 1.75 8.85
CA ASP A 134 19.42 1.52 10.29
C ASP A 134 20.67 1.04 11.05
N TYR A 135 21.45 0.14 10.45
CA TYR A 135 22.58 -0.51 11.11
C TYR A 135 23.77 0.41 11.32
N PHE A 136 24.11 1.22 10.32
CA PHE A 136 25.23 2.16 10.43
C PHE A 136 24.81 3.56 10.82
N SER A 137 23.52 3.90 10.76
CA SER A 137 23.00 5.20 11.20
C SER A 137 22.55 5.21 12.66
N CYS A 138 22.53 4.05 13.33
CA CYS A 138 22.19 3.93 14.75
C CYS A 138 23.29 3.18 15.53
N PRO A 139 23.58 3.55 16.79
CA PRO A 139 24.59 2.88 17.62
C PRO A 139 24.39 1.38 17.76
N GLN A 140 25.46 0.57 17.59
CA GLN A 140 25.44 -0.89 17.63
C GLN A 140 26.24 -1.49 18.79
N ALA A 141 27.05 -0.70 19.49
CA ALA A 141 27.77 -1.16 20.68
C ALA A 141 26.82 -1.48 21.84
N ALA A 142 27.17 -2.50 22.64
CA ALA A 142 26.35 -2.93 23.77
C ALA A 142 26.27 -1.87 24.88
N CYS A 143 27.32 -1.05 25.05
CA CYS A 143 27.35 0.07 26.00
C CYS A 143 26.43 1.23 25.59
N GLU A 144 26.06 1.32 24.30
CA GLU A 144 25.26 2.40 23.72
C GLU A 144 23.76 2.05 23.65
N LEU A 145 23.27 1.11 24.47
CA LEU A 145 21.88 0.64 24.41
C LEU A 145 20.86 1.76 24.58
N ALA A 146 21.13 2.73 25.45
CA ALA A 146 20.27 3.89 25.66
C ALA A 146 20.20 4.76 24.40
N HIS A 147 21.34 5.11 23.81
CA HIS A 147 21.41 5.89 22.57
C HIS A 147 20.78 5.17 21.39
N ARG A 148 20.98 3.84 21.27
CA ARG A 148 20.29 3.03 20.27
C ARG A 148 18.77 3.12 20.40
N GLN A 149 18.25 3.03 21.63
CA GLN A 149 16.80 3.16 21.86
C GLN A 149 16.29 4.54 21.49
N MET A 150 17.05 5.59 21.80
CA MET A 150 16.71 6.97 21.40
C MET A 150 16.71 7.14 19.88
N ALA A 151 17.70 6.57 19.17
CA ALA A 151 17.76 6.57 17.71
C ALA A 151 16.56 5.84 17.08
N ILE A 152 16.20 4.66 17.61
CA ILE A 152 15.03 3.91 17.14
C ILE A 152 13.73 4.69 17.35
N LEU A 153 13.57 5.35 18.49
CA LEU A 153 12.40 6.20 18.76
C LEU A 153 12.36 7.46 17.89
N SER A 154 13.51 7.87 17.34
CA SER A 154 13.66 9.05 16.46
C SER A 154 13.43 8.74 14.98
N ILE A 155 13.31 7.45 14.59
CA ILE A 155 13.07 7.01 13.21
C ILE A 155 11.93 7.80 12.52
N PRO A 156 10.77 8.03 13.15
CA PRO A 156 9.69 8.80 12.52
C PRO A 156 10.08 10.22 12.13
N ALA A 157 10.91 10.88 12.94
CA ALA A 157 11.45 12.20 12.62
C ALA A 157 12.49 12.13 11.50
N TYR A 158 13.30 11.06 11.44
CA TYR A 158 14.25 10.85 10.32
C TYR A 158 13.53 10.66 8.99
N VAL A 159 12.46 9.85 8.98
CA VAL A 159 11.62 9.65 7.80
C VAL A 159 11.03 10.96 7.31
N GLU A 160 10.56 11.81 8.22
CA GLU A 160 10.02 13.15 7.90
C GLU A 160 11.08 14.09 7.29
N ARG A 161 12.34 13.98 7.73
CA ARG A 161 13.48 14.80 7.23
C ARG A 161 14.06 14.29 5.89
N CYS A 162 13.74 13.06 5.48
CA CYS A 162 14.25 12.49 4.23
C CYS A 162 13.41 12.91 3.02
N ARG A 163 14.11 13.34 1.95
CA ARG A 163 13.50 13.66 0.65
C ARG A 163 12.96 12.42 -0.07
N TYR A 164 13.66 11.29 0.08
CA TYR A 164 13.35 10.02 -0.57
C TYR A 164 13.11 8.92 0.46
N PHE A 165 12.07 8.12 0.27
CA PHE A 165 11.81 6.93 1.07
C PHE A 165 11.99 5.68 0.19
N THR A 166 12.98 4.86 0.52
CA THR A 166 13.34 3.69 -0.29
C THR A 166 13.01 2.41 0.44
N VAL A 167 12.24 1.54 -0.22
CA VAL A 167 11.99 0.17 0.19
C VAL A 167 12.94 -0.75 -0.58
N LEU A 168 13.98 -1.20 0.10
CA LEU A 168 14.94 -2.17 -0.43
C LEU A 168 14.42 -3.58 -0.14
N CYS A 169 13.93 -4.26 -1.17
CA CYS A 169 13.25 -5.55 -1.05
C CYS A 169 13.63 -6.57 -2.15
N PRO A 170 14.93 -6.84 -2.36
CA PRO A 170 15.35 -7.90 -3.28
C PRO A 170 14.98 -9.29 -2.74
N HIS A 171 14.91 -10.26 -3.66
CA HIS A 171 14.68 -11.66 -3.32
C HIS A 171 15.95 -12.28 -2.75
N VAL A 172 16.09 -12.26 -1.43
CA VAL A 172 17.27 -12.75 -0.69
C VAL A 172 16.83 -13.76 0.36
N ARG A 173 17.63 -14.81 0.59
CA ARG A 173 17.31 -15.83 1.60
C ARG A 173 17.78 -15.35 2.97
N HIS A 174 16.92 -15.52 3.98
CA HIS A 174 17.35 -15.25 5.35
C HIS A 174 18.37 -16.32 5.81
N VAL A 175 19.44 -15.91 6.50
CA VAL A 175 20.58 -16.79 6.82
C VAL A 175 20.19 -17.97 7.70
N THR A 176 19.37 -17.73 8.71
CA THR A 176 18.97 -18.77 9.69
C THR A 176 17.54 -19.25 9.55
N LYS A 177 16.72 -18.56 8.75
CA LYS A 177 15.30 -18.89 8.57
C LYS A 177 15.18 -19.41 7.16
N ASP A 178 14.51 -20.54 7.00
CA ASP A 178 14.14 -21.08 5.69
C ASP A 178 12.98 -20.24 5.13
N THR A 179 13.27 -18.95 4.86
CA THR A 179 12.30 -17.96 4.38
C THR A 179 12.95 -17.06 3.34
N LEU A 180 12.27 -16.84 2.22
CA LEU A 180 12.66 -15.84 1.22
C LEU A 180 12.17 -14.44 1.64
N LEU A 181 13.08 -13.46 1.59
CA LEU A 181 12.74 -12.06 1.77
C LEU A 181 12.23 -11.49 0.44
N SER A 182 11.18 -10.66 0.49
CA SER A 182 10.59 -9.99 -0.67
C SER A 182 9.83 -8.74 -0.25
N ARG A 183 9.26 -8.01 -1.21
CA ARG A 183 8.36 -6.88 -0.92
C ARG A 183 7.19 -7.29 -0.02
N LYS A 184 6.69 -8.51 -0.16
CA LYS A 184 5.59 -9.01 0.67
C LYS A 184 6.05 -9.30 2.10
N SER A 185 7.19 -9.97 2.27
CA SER A 185 7.73 -10.24 3.62
C SER A 185 8.07 -8.93 4.35
N TRP A 186 8.61 -7.94 3.63
CA TRP A 186 8.86 -6.59 4.15
C TRP A 186 7.56 -5.93 4.64
N ALA A 187 6.53 -5.89 3.79
CA ALA A 187 5.24 -5.27 4.13
C ALA A 187 4.47 -6.01 5.21
N SER A 188 4.82 -7.26 5.52
CA SER A 188 4.24 -7.98 6.66
C SER A 188 4.76 -7.50 8.02
N ARG A 189 5.90 -6.79 8.08
CA ARG A 189 6.54 -6.38 9.33
C ARG A 189 5.95 -5.10 9.89
N GLY A 190 5.66 -5.09 11.19
CA GLY A 190 5.11 -3.93 11.89
C GLY A 190 5.99 -2.68 11.82
N TRP A 191 7.30 -2.82 12.03
CA TRP A 191 8.25 -1.70 11.93
C TRP A 191 8.34 -1.11 10.51
N CYS A 192 8.35 -1.94 9.47
CA CYS A 192 8.37 -1.48 8.09
C CYS A 192 7.06 -0.77 7.70
N ARG A 193 5.91 -1.28 8.19
CA ARG A 193 4.62 -0.57 8.06
C ARG A 193 4.63 0.77 8.77
N LEU A 194 5.22 0.86 9.97
CA LEU A 194 5.36 2.11 10.71
C LEU A 194 6.17 3.12 9.90
N GLU A 195 7.35 2.76 9.41
CA GLU A 195 8.21 3.63 8.60
C GLU A 195 7.46 4.19 7.37
N ARG A 196 6.71 3.34 6.67
CA ARG A 196 5.85 3.76 5.55
C ARG A 196 4.77 4.74 5.98
N VAL A 197 4.07 4.47 7.08
CA VAL A 197 2.99 5.35 7.59
C VAL A 197 3.55 6.66 8.14
N CYS A 198 4.74 6.67 8.75
CA CYS A 198 5.41 7.89 9.17
C CYS A 198 5.60 8.87 8.01
N LYS A 199 5.98 8.33 6.84
CA LYS A 199 6.11 9.11 5.61
C LYS A 199 4.77 9.69 5.16
N GLU A 200 3.69 8.92 5.23
CA GLU A 200 2.34 9.38 4.83
C GLU A 200 1.77 10.45 5.77
N LEU A 201 2.11 10.35 7.06
CA LEU A 201 1.68 11.30 8.09
C LEU A 201 2.61 12.53 8.24
N SER A 202 3.67 12.63 7.43
CA SER A 202 4.53 13.81 7.38
C SER A 202 3.72 15.07 7.07
N VAL A 203 4.04 16.19 7.74
CA VAL A 203 3.36 17.48 7.52
C VAL A 203 3.97 18.30 6.38
N HIS A 204 5.11 17.87 5.84
CA HIS A 204 5.76 18.53 4.71
C HIS A 204 4.97 18.30 3.41
N ASP A 205 4.74 19.38 2.66
CA ASP A 205 3.95 19.35 1.42
C ASP A 205 4.74 18.78 0.22
N GLU A 206 6.07 18.67 0.35
CA GLU A 206 6.90 18.01 -0.66
C GLU A 206 6.64 16.50 -0.62
N ALA A 207 6.06 15.98 -1.70
CA ALA A 207 5.82 14.55 -1.84
C ALA A 207 7.16 13.79 -1.75
N CYS A 208 7.39 13.13 -0.62
CA CYS A 208 8.46 12.14 -0.51
C CYS A 208 8.10 10.97 -1.44
N ASP A 209 8.87 10.77 -2.50
CA ASP A 209 8.61 9.69 -3.45
C ASP A 209 9.07 8.35 -2.85
N THR A 210 8.21 7.35 -2.96
CA THR A 210 8.52 5.99 -2.49
C THR A 210 9.18 5.23 -3.62
N ILE A 211 10.44 4.86 -3.42
CA ILE A 211 11.23 4.09 -4.37
C ILE A 211 11.27 2.64 -3.90
N GLU A 212 10.72 1.72 -4.69
CA GLU A 212 10.89 0.29 -4.48
C GLU A 212 12.07 -0.23 -5.30
N ILE A 213 13.06 -0.83 -4.63
CA ILE A 213 14.23 -1.45 -5.27
C ILE A 213 14.16 -2.96 -5.04
N GLN A 214 13.89 -3.70 -6.12
CA GLN A 214 13.88 -5.18 -6.11
C GLN A 214 15.16 -5.76 -6.74
N SER A 215 15.83 -5.00 -7.61
CA SER A 215 17.14 -5.34 -8.15
C SER A 215 17.87 -4.08 -8.61
N GLY A 216 19.16 -4.24 -8.97
CA GLY A 216 19.94 -3.13 -9.51
C GLY A 216 19.40 -2.57 -10.83
N GLN A 217 18.53 -3.29 -11.55
CA GLN A 217 17.88 -2.83 -12.78
C GLN A 217 16.38 -2.58 -12.62
N GLN A 218 15.81 -2.97 -11.47
CA GLN A 218 14.38 -2.90 -11.23
C GLN A 218 14.10 -1.97 -10.05
N GLN A 219 13.93 -0.69 -10.37
CA GLN A 219 13.42 0.33 -9.46
C GLN A 219 12.07 0.84 -9.95
N ALA A 220 11.13 1.08 -9.03
CA ALA A 220 9.84 1.65 -9.36
C ALA A 220 9.43 2.72 -8.36
N LEU A 221 8.71 3.73 -8.85
CA LEU A 221 7.87 4.53 -7.99
C LEU A 221 6.70 3.66 -7.52
N ALA A 222 6.51 3.61 -6.20
CA ALA A 222 5.43 2.89 -5.55
C ALA A 222 4.42 3.85 -4.91
N ALA A 223 3.20 3.36 -4.75
CA ALA A 223 2.09 4.15 -4.30
C ALA A 223 1.91 4.04 -2.78
N ASN A 224 1.27 5.05 -2.19
CA ASN A 224 1.15 5.20 -0.74
C ASN A 224 -0.29 4.99 -0.26
N PHE A 225 -0.93 3.93 -0.75
CA PHE A 225 -2.31 3.58 -0.36
C PHE A 225 -2.40 2.25 0.36
N ASP A 226 -1.28 1.54 0.50
CA ASP A 226 -1.23 0.24 1.16
C ASP A 226 -1.60 0.33 2.64
N TRP A 227 -1.44 1.49 3.29
CA TRP A 227 -1.78 1.68 4.70
C TRP A 227 -3.24 1.38 5.02
N VAL A 228 -4.15 1.64 4.07
CA VAL A 228 -5.58 1.35 4.25
C VAL A 228 -5.83 -0.15 4.24
N LYS A 229 -4.97 -0.97 3.63
CA LYS A 229 -5.10 -2.44 3.64
C LYS A 229 -4.21 -3.09 4.70
N GLU A 230 -3.10 -2.46 5.04
CA GLU A 230 -2.01 -3.00 5.87
C GLU A 230 -1.69 -2.05 7.04
N PRO A 231 -2.57 -1.95 8.05
CA PRO A 231 -2.33 -1.09 9.20
C PRO A 231 -1.13 -1.60 10.00
N VAL A 232 -0.47 -0.68 10.69
CA VAL A 232 0.77 -0.94 11.44
C VAL A 232 0.56 -2.01 12.52
N GLY A 233 -0.57 -1.94 13.23
CA GLY A 233 -0.90 -2.87 14.30
C GLY A 233 -1.33 -4.27 13.83
N GLU A 234 -1.46 -4.55 12.54
CA GLU A 234 -1.63 -5.93 12.06
C GLU A 234 -0.31 -6.53 11.59
N GLY A 235 0.78 -5.74 11.60
CA GLY A 235 2.10 -6.22 11.22
C GLY A 235 2.72 -7.16 12.26
N PHE A 236 3.62 -8.01 11.79
CA PHE A 236 4.44 -8.89 12.61
C PHE A 236 5.54 -8.09 13.32
N PHE A 237 5.59 -8.17 14.65
CA PHE A 237 6.66 -7.62 15.47
C PHE A 237 7.52 -8.76 16.05
N THR A 238 8.84 -8.63 15.95
CA THR A 238 9.76 -9.57 16.60
C THR A 238 9.58 -9.55 18.12
N LEU A 239 9.30 -8.37 18.69
CA LEU A 239 9.01 -8.18 20.10
C LEU A 239 7.64 -7.52 20.25
N GLU A 240 6.67 -8.24 20.79
CA GLU A 240 5.29 -7.76 20.89
C GLU A 240 5.16 -6.46 21.70
N LYS A 241 6.06 -6.24 22.67
CA LYS A 241 6.14 -4.98 23.43
C LYS A 241 6.40 -3.74 22.55
N ASP A 242 6.97 -3.91 21.35
CA ASP A 242 7.21 -2.80 20.44
C ASP A 242 5.90 -2.19 19.95
N ARG A 243 4.83 -2.99 19.84
CA ARG A 243 3.48 -2.51 19.54
C ARG A 243 3.02 -1.43 20.53
N MET A 244 3.31 -1.62 21.82
CA MET A 244 3.01 -0.65 22.87
C MET A 244 3.85 0.63 22.73
N ARG A 245 5.10 0.50 22.26
CA ARG A 245 6.05 1.61 22.14
C ARG A 245 5.71 2.54 20.97
N ILE A 246 5.27 1.96 19.85
CA ILE A 246 5.00 2.73 18.63
C ILE A 246 3.63 3.41 18.64
N ALA A 247 2.68 2.88 19.42
CA ALA A 247 1.32 3.43 19.50
C ALA A 247 1.26 4.92 19.87
N PRO A 248 1.94 5.42 20.93
CA PRO A 248 1.95 6.84 21.25
C PRO A 248 2.64 7.69 20.16
N VAL A 249 3.65 7.14 19.49
CA VAL A 249 4.36 7.81 18.40
C VAL A 249 3.43 8.04 17.21
N LEU A 250 2.73 6.98 16.77
CA LEU A 250 1.77 7.08 15.68
C LEU A 250 0.62 8.04 16.01
N LYS A 251 0.12 8.02 17.26
CA LYS A 251 -0.91 8.96 17.72
C LYS A 251 -0.42 10.41 17.65
N ALA A 252 0.79 10.70 18.10
CA ALA A 252 1.36 12.04 18.04
C ALA A 252 1.55 12.53 16.59
N MET A 253 2.03 11.67 15.68
CA MET A 253 2.14 12.01 14.26
C MET A 253 0.77 12.32 13.64
N LEU A 254 -0.22 11.46 13.88
CA LEU A 254 -1.55 11.65 13.34
C LEU A 254 -2.21 12.91 13.90
N ARG A 255 -2.05 13.19 15.20
CA ARG A 255 -2.53 14.43 15.82
C ARG A 255 -1.89 15.65 15.13
N ASN A 256 -0.58 15.63 14.90
CA ASN A 256 0.10 16.72 14.20
C ASN A 256 -0.39 16.90 12.76
N LYS A 257 -0.60 15.80 12.03
CA LYS A 257 -1.13 15.84 10.66
C LYS A 257 -2.53 16.43 10.60
N ILE A 258 -3.43 16.00 11.49
CA ILE A 258 -4.79 16.52 11.62
C ILE A 258 -4.76 18.02 12.00
N SER A 259 -3.97 18.40 13.00
CA SER A 259 -3.80 19.81 13.39
C SER A 259 -3.21 20.68 12.28
N SER A 260 -2.30 20.13 11.46
CA SER A 260 -1.74 20.83 10.30
C SER A 260 -2.81 21.13 9.26
N TYR A 261 -3.66 20.14 8.91
CA TYR A 261 -4.79 20.38 8.00
C TYR A 261 -5.76 21.44 8.53
N LEU A 262 -6.10 21.36 9.82
CA LEU A 262 -6.97 22.35 10.46
C LEU A 262 -6.35 23.76 10.41
N GLY A 263 -5.06 23.90 10.71
CA GLY A 263 -4.34 25.18 10.66
C GLY A 263 -4.17 25.73 9.23
N LYS A 264 -4.14 24.86 8.22
CA LYS A 264 -4.17 25.24 6.79
C LYS A 264 -5.59 25.52 6.26
N LYS A 265 -6.62 25.35 7.11
CA LYS A 265 -8.04 25.40 6.73
C LYS A 265 -8.43 24.38 5.64
N ASP A 266 -7.69 23.27 5.55
CA ASP A 266 -8.03 22.14 4.70
C ASP A 266 -9.02 21.24 5.45
N TYR A 267 -10.26 21.70 5.56
CA TYR A 267 -11.30 21.01 6.33
C TYR A 267 -11.62 19.63 5.79
N HIS A 268 -11.46 19.42 4.48
CA HIS A 268 -11.74 18.13 3.88
C HIS A 268 -10.73 17.07 4.32
N ASN A 269 -9.42 17.32 4.20
CA ASN A 269 -8.40 16.38 4.66
C ASN A 269 -8.33 16.29 6.19
N TYR A 270 -8.65 17.37 6.90
CA TYR A 270 -8.87 17.35 8.35
C TYR A 270 -9.94 16.31 8.73
N ARG A 271 -11.15 16.40 8.14
CA ARG A 271 -12.26 15.46 8.40
C ARG A 271 -11.90 14.03 7.99
N LEU A 272 -11.22 13.84 6.86
CA LEU A 272 -10.78 12.49 6.44
C LEU A 272 -9.86 11.86 7.49
N MET A 273 -8.78 12.54 7.86
CA MET A 273 -7.80 12.02 8.82
C MET A 273 -8.40 11.86 10.22
N LEU A 274 -9.25 12.78 10.65
CA LEU A 274 -9.98 12.71 11.92
C LEU A 274 -10.81 11.42 12.01
N ASN A 275 -11.55 11.08 10.96
CA ASN A 275 -12.47 9.95 10.97
C ASN A 275 -11.81 8.61 10.59
N LEU A 276 -10.62 8.63 9.97
CA LEU A 276 -9.83 7.44 9.64
C LEU A 276 -8.87 7.00 10.75
N GLN A 277 -8.83 7.69 11.90
CA GLN A 277 -7.97 7.31 13.04
C GLN A 277 -8.10 5.85 13.45
N ASN A 278 -9.33 5.32 13.51
CA ASN A 278 -9.57 3.90 13.83
C ASN A 278 -8.83 2.96 12.88
N ARG A 279 -8.69 3.34 11.60
CA ARG A 279 -7.97 2.53 10.63
C ARG A 279 -6.47 2.56 10.88
N HIS A 280 -5.89 3.73 11.16
CA HIS A 280 -4.47 3.83 11.53
C HIS A 280 -4.13 3.06 12.81
N PHE A 281 -5.03 3.03 13.79
CA PHE A 281 -4.83 2.37 15.08
C PHE A 281 -5.26 0.90 15.12
N THR A 282 -5.70 0.32 14.00
CA THR A 282 -6.12 -1.09 13.97
C THR A 282 -4.99 -2.01 14.44
N GLY A 283 -5.27 -2.87 15.41
CA GLY A 283 -4.30 -3.78 16.04
C GLY A 283 -3.29 -3.09 16.97
N LEU A 284 -3.52 -1.83 17.35
CA LEU A 284 -2.74 -1.12 18.37
C LEU A 284 -3.59 -0.90 19.64
N PRO A 285 -2.98 -0.93 20.84
CA PRO A 285 -3.67 -0.74 22.11
C PRO A 285 -3.85 0.75 22.43
N ILE A 286 -4.47 1.49 21.50
CA ILE A 286 -4.67 2.94 21.61
C ILE A 286 -6.02 3.33 21.03
N LYS A 287 -6.64 4.35 21.63
CA LYS A 287 -7.92 4.90 21.16
C LYS A 287 -7.69 6.17 20.32
N PRO A 288 -8.56 6.43 19.34
CA PRO A 288 -8.61 7.72 18.66
C PRO A 288 -8.72 8.89 19.63
N ASP A 289 -8.28 10.04 19.15
CA ASP A 289 -8.41 11.31 19.83
C ASP A 289 -9.23 12.21 18.94
N TYR A 290 -10.42 12.61 19.38
CA TYR A 290 -11.29 13.47 18.58
C TYR A 290 -11.28 14.91 19.07
N ASP A 291 -10.50 15.25 20.09
CA ASP A 291 -10.52 16.58 20.70
C ASP A 291 -9.53 17.53 19.98
N PHE A 292 -10.05 18.15 18.90
CA PHE A 292 -9.32 19.11 18.08
C PHE A 292 -9.99 20.48 18.05
N VAL A 293 -11.33 20.52 18.06
CA VAL A 293 -12.13 21.73 18.09
C VAL A 293 -12.59 21.99 19.53
N PRO A 294 -12.09 23.04 20.19
CA PRO A 294 -12.43 23.32 21.57
C PRO A 294 -13.89 23.77 21.73
N GLY A 295 -14.37 23.83 22.97
CA GLY A 295 -15.67 24.43 23.30
C GLY A 295 -16.88 23.53 23.11
N PHE A 296 -16.70 22.22 22.87
CA PHE A 296 -17.82 21.29 22.84
C PHE A 296 -18.49 21.22 24.22
N GLN A 297 -19.79 21.50 24.26
CA GLN A 297 -20.66 21.31 25.41
C GLN A 297 -21.96 20.68 24.90
N SER A 298 -22.43 19.65 25.59
CA SER A 298 -23.69 18.99 25.26
C SER A 298 -24.46 18.70 26.54
N GLU A 299 -25.73 19.10 26.55
CA GLU A 299 -26.70 18.78 27.62
C GLU A 299 -27.44 17.46 27.35
N ALA A 300 -27.14 16.79 26.23
CA ALA A 300 -27.79 15.55 25.83
C ALA A 300 -27.53 14.45 26.87
N ARG A 301 -28.62 13.85 27.37
CA ARG A 301 -28.56 12.72 28.31
C ARG A 301 -28.48 11.39 27.59
N ASP A 302 -29.01 11.33 26.36
CA ASP A 302 -28.90 10.15 25.53
C ASP A 302 -27.48 10.02 24.95
N PRO A 303 -26.80 8.87 25.12
CA PRO A 303 -25.46 8.67 24.59
C PRO A 303 -25.36 8.82 23.07
N ALA A 304 -26.43 8.49 22.33
CA ALA A 304 -26.44 8.54 20.88
C ALA A 304 -26.52 10.00 20.38
N GLU A 305 -27.40 10.81 21.00
CA GLU A 305 -27.45 12.25 20.78
C GLU A 305 -26.14 12.95 21.15
N HIS A 306 -25.53 12.58 22.29
CA HIS A 306 -24.25 13.14 22.72
C HIS A 306 -23.12 12.82 21.73
N LEU A 307 -23.02 11.55 21.31
CA LEU A 307 -22.03 11.09 20.33
C LEU A 307 -22.18 11.82 18.99
N MET A 308 -23.42 11.93 18.49
CA MET A 308 -23.71 12.65 17.25
C MET A 308 -23.36 14.12 17.38
N ALA A 309 -23.75 14.80 18.47
CA ALA A 309 -23.41 16.20 18.71
C ALA A 309 -21.88 16.42 18.76
N GLN A 310 -21.15 15.52 19.42
CA GLN A 310 -19.69 15.57 19.48
C GLN A 310 -19.08 15.38 18.08
N PHE A 311 -19.57 14.42 17.32
CA PHE A 311 -19.13 14.17 15.95
C PHE A 311 -19.36 15.39 15.05
N MET A 312 -20.56 15.98 15.09
CA MET A 312 -20.89 17.17 14.30
C MET A 312 -20.00 18.36 14.68
N HIS A 313 -19.78 18.59 15.98
CA HIS A 313 -18.90 19.64 16.49
C HIS A 313 -17.45 19.45 16.05
N GLN A 314 -16.87 18.26 16.27
CA GLN A 314 -15.46 18.00 15.94
C GLN A 314 -15.20 18.00 14.42
N ASN A 315 -16.22 17.69 13.61
CA ASN A 315 -16.12 17.81 12.15
C ASN A 315 -16.49 19.20 11.61
N CYS A 316 -16.82 20.17 12.47
CA CYS A 316 -17.27 21.51 12.08
C CYS A 316 -18.45 21.46 11.09
N PHE A 317 -19.46 20.63 11.37
CA PHE A 317 -20.72 20.64 10.62
C PHE A 317 -21.76 21.51 11.32
N THR A 318 -22.54 22.21 10.52
CA THR A 318 -23.68 23.03 10.95
C THR A 318 -25.00 22.29 10.88
N GLY A 319 -25.10 21.27 10.02
CA GLY A 319 -26.30 20.47 9.82
C GLY A 319 -26.01 19.06 9.32
N ILE A 320 -26.96 18.16 9.55
CA ILE A 320 -26.85 16.72 9.22
C ILE A 320 -26.82 16.47 7.70
N LEU A 321 -27.35 17.42 6.93
CA LEU A 321 -27.38 17.38 5.47
C LEU A 321 -26.26 18.21 4.82
N ASP A 322 -25.29 18.67 5.62
CA ASP A 322 -24.16 19.44 5.09
C ASP A 322 -23.44 18.65 4.00
N ARG A 323 -22.99 19.37 2.97
CA ARG A 323 -22.25 18.78 1.86
C ARG A 323 -21.15 19.71 1.42
N ASN A 324 -19.92 19.22 1.36
CA ASN A 324 -18.82 20.01 0.81
C ASN A 324 -18.79 19.98 -0.72
N GLU A 325 -17.89 20.76 -1.33
CA GLU A 325 -17.73 20.87 -2.78
C GLU A 325 -17.47 19.51 -3.47
N LYS A 326 -16.77 18.59 -2.79
CA LYS A 326 -16.48 17.23 -3.27
C LYS A 326 -17.65 16.25 -3.07
N GLY A 327 -18.77 16.70 -2.53
CA GLY A 327 -19.97 15.91 -2.31
C GLY A 327 -19.98 15.06 -1.03
N TRP A 328 -19.05 15.26 -0.10
CA TRP A 328 -19.02 14.52 1.17
C TRP A 328 -20.04 15.07 2.17
N THR A 329 -20.80 14.17 2.81
CA THR A 329 -21.78 14.48 3.85
C THR A 329 -21.36 13.95 5.22
N PRO A 330 -21.98 14.40 6.33
CA PRO A 330 -21.77 13.82 7.66
C PRO A 330 -21.87 12.30 7.68
N LEU A 331 -22.81 11.71 6.94
CA LEU A 331 -22.96 10.25 6.84
C LEU A 331 -21.76 9.58 6.17
N CYS A 332 -21.21 10.17 5.10
CA CYS A 332 -19.98 9.68 4.46
C CYS A 332 -18.81 9.65 5.44
N TYR A 333 -18.62 10.70 6.25
CA TYR A 333 -17.56 10.74 7.25
C TYR A 333 -17.80 9.79 8.43
N ALA A 334 -19.05 9.63 8.87
CA ALA A 334 -19.43 8.64 9.89
C ALA A 334 -19.17 7.20 9.42
N ALA A 335 -19.36 6.91 8.13
CA ALA A 335 -19.03 5.61 7.54
C ALA A 335 -17.52 5.28 7.62
N LEU A 336 -16.64 6.29 7.60
CA LEU A 336 -15.19 6.09 7.82
C LEU A 336 -14.89 5.68 9.26
N VAL A 337 -15.56 6.34 10.22
CA VAL A 337 -15.47 5.99 11.66
C VAL A 337 -15.94 4.56 11.88
N GLY A 338 -17.09 4.23 11.29
CA GLY A 338 -17.72 2.92 11.38
C GLY A 338 -18.33 2.62 12.74
N ASP A 339 -18.71 3.66 13.49
CA ASP A 339 -19.46 3.50 14.73
C ASP A 339 -20.95 3.25 14.39
N PRO A 340 -21.51 2.08 14.74
CA PRO A 340 -22.89 1.74 14.40
C PRO A 340 -23.92 2.69 15.01
N LEU A 341 -23.68 3.15 16.25
CA LEU A 341 -24.60 4.04 16.95
C LEU A 341 -24.63 5.41 16.28
N LEU A 342 -23.47 5.95 15.90
CA LEU A 342 -23.38 7.21 15.17
C LEU A 342 -24.11 7.15 13.82
N VAL A 343 -23.85 6.10 13.03
CA VAL A 343 -24.49 5.91 11.71
C VAL A 343 -26.00 5.79 11.88
N TYR A 344 -26.46 5.00 12.86
CA TYR A 344 -27.89 4.86 13.16
C TYR A 344 -28.53 6.20 13.55
N SER A 345 -27.91 6.97 14.45
CA SER A 345 -28.44 8.28 14.88
C SER A 345 -28.59 9.26 13.73
N LEU A 346 -27.58 9.37 12.85
CA LEU A 346 -27.65 10.25 11.68
C LEU A 346 -28.81 9.87 10.74
N LEU A 347 -29.06 8.57 10.56
CA LEU A 347 -30.17 8.08 9.73
C LEU A 347 -31.55 8.35 10.37
N GLN A 348 -31.66 8.25 11.70
CA GLN A 348 -32.90 8.64 12.41
C GLN A 348 -33.21 10.12 12.23
N GLU A 349 -32.18 10.95 12.24
CA GLU A 349 -32.23 12.39 11.96
C GLU A 349 -32.25 12.74 10.45
N LYS A 350 -32.68 11.79 9.61
CA LYS A 350 -32.97 11.98 8.18
C LYS A 350 -31.75 12.24 7.28
N ALA A 351 -30.55 11.81 7.67
CA ALA A 351 -29.47 11.65 6.71
C ALA A 351 -29.89 10.67 5.60
N ASP A 352 -29.54 10.95 4.34
CA ASP A 352 -29.89 10.09 3.21
C ASP A 352 -28.95 8.87 3.17
N PRO A 353 -29.45 7.62 3.35
CA PRO A 353 -28.61 6.41 3.28
C PRO A 353 -27.93 6.21 1.92
N ASN A 354 -28.38 6.90 0.87
CA ASN A 354 -27.84 6.83 -0.49
C ASN A 354 -26.83 7.94 -0.80
N ASP A 355 -26.45 8.74 0.20
CA ASP A 355 -25.43 9.75 0.02
C ASP A 355 -24.14 9.18 -0.56
N ALA A 356 -23.66 9.86 -1.59
CA ALA A 356 -22.45 9.51 -2.30
C ALA A 356 -21.61 10.75 -2.62
N ILE A 357 -20.29 10.55 -2.69
CA ILE A 357 -19.33 11.61 -3.02
C ILE A 357 -19.45 11.98 -4.51
N ALA A 358 -19.20 13.23 -4.85
CA ALA A 358 -19.32 13.72 -6.23
C ALA A 358 -18.00 13.54 -7.01
N GLU A 359 -16.87 13.70 -6.31
CA GLU A 359 -15.53 13.60 -6.89
C GLU A 359 -14.77 12.40 -6.33
N PRO A 360 -13.79 11.86 -7.07
CA PRO A 360 -12.89 10.84 -6.52
C PRO A 360 -12.11 11.34 -5.31
N GLU A 361 -11.84 10.44 -4.36
CA GLU A 361 -10.98 10.72 -3.20
C GLU A 361 -9.68 9.91 -3.26
N PRO A 362 -8.54 10.55 -3.61
CA PRO A 362 -7.27 9.86 -3.82
C PRO A 362 -6.71 9.16 -2.58
N LEU A 363 -6.96 9.67 -1.36
CA LEU A 363 -6.36 9.11 -0.14
C LEU A 363 -6.83 7.66 0.12
N CYS A 364 -8.10 7.37 -0.18
CA CYS A 364 -8.71 6.05 -0.06
C CYS A 364 -8.98 5.37 -1.40
N GLN A 365 -8.65 6.03 -2.52
CA GLN A 365 -8.98 5.64 -3.90
C GLN A 365 -10.47 5.46 -4.18
N PHE A 366 -11.32 6.17 -3.45
CA PHE A 366 -12.74 6.13 -3.75
C PHE A 366 -13.00 6.81 -5.08
N ALA A 367 -13.81 6.18 -5.93
CA ALA A 367 -14.27 6.78 -7.17
C ALA A 367 -15.31 7.87 -6.86
N ALA A 368 -15.60 8.73 -7.83
CA ALA A 368 -16.84 9.50 -7.82
C ALA A 368 -18.04 8.55 -7.58
N ARG A 369 -19.12 9.04 -6.99
CA ARG A 369 -20.34 8.26 -6.65
C ARG A 369 -20.11 7.14 -5.62
N THR A 370 -18.97 7.07 -4.94
CA THR A 370 -18.80 6.17 -3.79
C THR A 370 -19.74 6.58 -2.66
N SER A 371 -20.60 5.66 -2.22
CA SER A 371 -21.58 5.90 -1.14
C SER A 371 -21.08 5.46 0.24
N ALA A 372 -21.79 5.85 1.30
CA ALA A 372 -21.52 5.37 2.66
C ALA A 372 -21.49 3.82 2.75
N LEU A 373 -22.34 3.13 1.98
CA LEU A 373 -22.36 1.67 1.90
C LEU A 373 -21.05 1.09 1.34
N HIS A 374 -20.51 1.70 0.27
CA HIS A 374 -19.22 1.33 -0.30
C HIS A 374 -18.08 1.52 0.70
N MET A 375 -18.06 2.65 1.41
CA MET A 375 -17.04 2.97 2.42
C MET A 375 -17.06 1.95 3.57
N CYS A 376 -18.24 1.62 4.09
CA CYS A 376 -18.41 0.60 5.12
C CYS A 376 -17.93 -0.78 4.66
N ALA A 377 -18.27 -1.18 3.43
CA ALA A 377 -17.84 -2.45 2.85
C ALA A 377 -16.31 -2.53 2.73
N PHE A 378 -15.68 -1.47 2.24
CA PHE A 378 -14.22 -1.38 2.07
C PHE A 378 -13.45 -1.32 3.40
N LEU A 379 -13.96 -0.59 4.39
CA LEU A 379 -13.32 -0.42 5.70
C LEU A 379 -13.71 -1.51 6.73
N LYS A 380 -14.43 -2.55 6.28
CA LYS A 380 -14.91 -3.66 7.12
C LYS A 380 -15.79 -3.22 8.29
N ARG A 381 -16.65 -2.22 8.07
CA ARG A 381 -17.61 -1.70 9.06
C ARG A 381 -18.93 -2.46 8.98
N ASN A 382 -18.87 -3.76 9.24
CA ASN A 382 -19.95 -4.70 8.92
C ASN A 382 -21.26 -4.40 9.65
N GLU A 383 -21.20 -3.90 10.89
CA GLU A 383 -22.42 -3.52 11.61
C GLU A 383 -23.06 -2.24 11.05
N SER A 384 -22.26 -1.21 10.76
CA SER A 384 -22.75 -0.01 10.04
C SER A 384 -23.26 -0.35 8.64
N LEU A 385 -22.66 -1.33 7.96
CA LEU A 385 -23.12 -1.85 6.68
C LEU A 385 -24.54 -2.44 6.78
N ARG A 386 -24.81 -3.27 7.81
CA ARG A 386 -26.15 -3.81 8.08
C ARG A 386 -27.17 -2.70 8.36
N ILE A 387 -26.79 -1.70 9.15
CA ILE A 387 -27.67 -0.56 9.49
C ILE A 387 -28.03 0.26 8.25
N LEU A 388 -27.07 0.53 7.36
CA LEU A 388 -27.32 1.25 6.12
C LEU A 388 -28.30 0.49 5.22
N ILE A 389 -28.11 -0.82 5.05
CA ILE A 389 -29.02 -1.68 4.26
C ILE A 389 -30.42 -1.67 4.88
N ALA A 390 -30.52 -1.88 6.20
CA ALA A 390 -31.80 -1.87 6.92
C ALA A 390 -32.52 -0.51 6.84
N SER A 391 -31.76 0.57 6.63
CA SER A 391 -32.27 1.94 6.50
C SER A 391 -32.58 2.34 5.06
N GLY A 392 -32.48 1.41 4.10
CA GLY A 392 -32.86 1.62 2.71
C GLY A 392 -31.75 2.17 1.80
N ALA A 393 -30.47 1.93 2.14
CA ALA A 393 -29.38 2.14 1.20
C ALA A 393 -29.54 1.22 -0.03
N ASP A 394 -29.42 1.78 -1.23
CA ASP A 394 -29.43 1.05 -2.49
C ASP A 394 -28.15 0.21 -2.61
N ALA A 395 -28.31 -1.07 -2.34
CA ALA A 395 -27.22 -2.02 -2.35
C ALA A 395 -26.70 -2.30 -3.79
N ASN A 396 -27.49 -1.99 -4.82
CA ASN A 396 -27.07 -2.07 -6.23
C ASN A 396 -26.46 -0.76 -6.75
N HIS A 397 -26.41 0.30 -5.94
CA HIS A 397 -25.77 1.55 -6.34
C HIS A 397 -24.33 1.29 -6.77
N ALA A 398 -23.98 1.76 -7.95
CA ALA A 398 -22.66 1.59 -8.54
C ALA A 398 -21.91 2.91 -8.52
N ASP A 399 -20.64 2.88 -8.14
CA ASP A 399 -19.75 4.03 -8.15
C ASP A 399 -19.32 4.44 -9.59
N GLY A 400 -18.34 5.34 -9.69
CA GLY A 400 -17.80 5.84 -10.95
C GLY A 400 -17.05 4.80 -11.78
N TYR A 401 -16.65 3.68 -11.20
CA TYR A 401 -16.10 2.52 -11.92
C TYR A 401 -17.17 1.46 -12.24
N GLY A 402 -18.44 1.73 -11.93
CA GLY A 402 -19.52 0.75 -12.05
C GLY A 402 -19.41 -0.36 -11.00
N ALA A 403 -18.63 -0.18 -9.94
CA ALA A 403 -18.48 -1.15 -8.86
C ALA A 403 -19.54 -0.88 -7.77
N ASN A 404 -20.22 -1.93 -7.32
CA ASN A 404 -21.13 -1.87 -6.17
C ASN A 404 -20.42 -2.25 -4.86
N ALA A 405 -21.10 -2.17 -3.72
CA ALA A 405 -20.53 -2.47 -2.41
C ALA A 405 -19.88 -3.87 -2.30
N LEU A 406 -20.37 -4.88 -3.05
CA LEU A 406 -19.81 -6.23 -3.02
C LEU A 406 -18.41 -6.29 -3.68
N HIS A 407 -18.19 -5.52 -4.74
CA HIS A 407 -16.85 -5.36 -5.33
C HIS A 407 -15.87 -4.73 -4.33
N TRP A 408 -16.33 -3.76 -3.54
CA TRP A 408 -15.53 -3.08 -2.54
C TRP A 408 -15.24 -3.96 -1.31
N ALA A 409 -16.20 -4.77 -0.87
CA ALA A 409 -15.98 -5.80 0.14
C ALA A 409 -14.95 -6.84 -0.34
N ALA A 410 -15.05 -7.24 -1.61
CA ALA A 410 -14.14 -8.20 -2.24
C ALA A 410 -12.68 -7.71 -2.27
N VAL A 411 -12.42 -6.51 -2.82
CA VAL A 411 -11.05 -5.95 -2.90
C VAL A 411 -10.46 -5.62 -1.52
N ALA A 412 -11.30 -5.42 -0.51
CA ALA A 412 -10.91 -5.16 0.86
C ALA A 412 -10.66 -6.42 1.69
N ASP A 413 -10.90 -7.61 1.13
CA ASP A 413 -10.81 -8.88 1.87
C ASP A 413 -11.84 -8.98 3.02
N ASN A 414 -13.06 -8.53 2.77
CA ASN A 414 -14.14 -8.50 3.76
C ASN A 414 -15.14 -9.65 3.54
N ALA A 415 -14.76 -10.87 3.95
CA ALA A 415 -15.61 -12.06 3.81
C ALA A 415 -16.99 -11.93 4.48
N GLU A 416 -17.06 -11.35 5.69
CA GLU A 416 -18.35 -11.12 6.35
C GLU A 416 -19.19 -10.08 5.58
N GLY A 417 -18.59 -8.99 5.10
CA GLY A 417 -19.27 -8.01 4.26
C GLY A 417 -19.81 -8.60 2.96
N ILE A 418 -19.08 -9.54 2.35
CA ILE A 418 -19.53 -10.30 1.18
C ILE A 418 -20.81 -11.08 1.50
N GLN A 419 -20.84 -11.80 2.62
CA GLN A 419 -22.02 -12.56 3.05
C GLN A 419 -23.21 -11.62 3.32
N ILE A 420 -23.01 -10.52 4.05
CA ILE A 420 -24.05 -9.51 4.32
C ILE A 420 -24.70 -9.00 3.03
N LEU A 421 -23.86 -8.65 2.05
CA LEU A 421 -24.30 -8.08 0.79
C LEU A 421 -24.95 -9.11 -0.12
N TYR A 422 -24.46 -10.35 -0.11
CA TYR A 422 -25.09 -11.47 -0.80
C TYR A 422 -26.48 -11.78 -0.23
N ASP A 423 -26.63 -11.82 1.10
CA ASP A 423 -27.91 -12.02 1.78
C ASP A 423 -28.89 -10.86 1.51
N ALA A 424 -28.38 -9.65 1.24
CA ALA A 424 -29.15 -8.50 0.79
C ALA A 424 -29.55 -8.56 -0.70
N GLY A 425 -29.22 -9.64 -1.41
CA GLY A 425 -29.65 -9.92 -2.78
C GLY A 425 -28.70 -9.43 -3.88
N LEU A 426 -27.46 -9.04 -3.56
CA LEU A 426 -26.48 -8.69 -4.60
C LEU A 426 -26.00 -9.93 -5.37
N GLY A 427 -25.92 -9.79 -6.68
CA GLY A 427 -25.31 -10.82 -7.54
C GLY A 427 -23.79 -10.85 -7.42
N CYS A 428 -23.22 -12.04 -7.21
CA CYS A 428 -21.77 -12.27 -7.12
C CYS A 428 -21.04 -12.29 -8.48
N HIS A 429 -21.78 -12.20 -9.59
CA HIS A 429 -21.27 -12.22 -10.97
C HIS A 429 -21.40 -10.89 -11.71
N VAL A 430 -21.92 -9.85 -11.07
CA VAL A 430 -22.16 -8.57 -11.73
C VAL A 430 -20.82 -7.92 -12.08
N PRO A 431 -20.48 -7.68 -13.35
CA PRO A 431 -19.23 -7.05 -13.71
C PRO A 431 -19.29 -5.53 -13.53
N ASN A 432 -18.19 -4.93 -13.07
CA ASN A 432 -18.01 -3.48 -13.12
C ASN A 432 -17.70 -2.99 -14.55
N MET A 433 -17.43 -1.69 -14.73
CA MET A 433 -17.18 -1.09 -16.05
C MET A 433 -15.94 -1.68 -16.76
N LEU A 434 -14.96 -2.19 -16.01
CA LEU A 434 -13.78 -2.85 -16.58
C LEU A 434 -14.00 -4.35 -16.89
N GLY A 435 -15.19 -4.87 -16.60
CA GLY A 435 -15.55 -6.27 -16.76
C GLY A 435 -15.11 -7.16 -15.60
N TYR A 436 -14.72 -6.60 -14.45
CA TYR A 436 -14.36 -7.39 -13.28
C TYR A 436 -15.58 -7.72 -12.45
N SER A 437 -15.80 -9.01 -12.17
CA SER A 437 -16.74 -9.47 -11.14
C SER A 437 -16.19 -9.21 -9.73
N PRO A 438 -17.01 -9.31 -8.67
CA PRO A 438 -16.54 -9.32 -7.30
C PRO A 438 -15.41 -10.31 -7.05
N PHE A 439 -15.49 -11.52 -7.62
CA PHE A 439 -14.41 -12.51 -7.51
C PHE A 439 -13.09 -12.01 -8.10
N ALA A 440 -13.13 -11.41 -9.30
CA ALA A 440 -11.95 -10.84 -9.91
C ALA A 440 -11.38 -9.64 -9.12
N MET A 441 -12.24 -8.85 -8.46
CA MET A 441 -11.82 -7.77 -7.55
C MET A 441 -11.15 -8.31 -6.26
N ALA A 442 -11.65 -9.42 -5.70
CA ALA A 442 -10.98 -10.09 -4.59
C ALA A 442 -9.58 -10.57 -4.98
N CYS A 443 -9.46 -11.17 -6.17
CA CYS A 443 -8.18 -11.59 -6.74
C CYS A 443 -7.24 -10.40 -6.98
N ALA A 444 -7.73 -9.31 -7.57
CA ALA A 444 -6.98 -8.07 -7.80
C ALA A 444 -6.46 -7.46 -6.48
N GLY A 445 -7.27 -7.51 -5.42
CA GLY A 445 -6.91 -7.05 -4.08
C GLY A 445 -6.00 -8.01 -3.30
N GLY A 446 -5.88 -9.26 -3.74
CA GLY A 446 -5.14 -10.32 -3.04
C GLY A 446 -5.79 -10.80 -1.74
N GLY A 447 -7.10 -10.56 -1.56
CA GLY A 447 -7.85 -10.91 -0.36
C GLY A 447 -8.15 -12.39 -0.28
N VAL A 448 -7.42 -13.13 0.55
CA VAL A 448 -7.49 -14.60 0.58
C VAL A 448 -8.86 -15.07 1.07
N GLU A 449 -9.37 -14.45 2.13
CA GLU A 449 -10.63 -14.75 2.78
C GLU A 449 -11.80 -14.43 1.84
N ALA A 450 -11.76 -13.28 1.16
CA ALA A 450 -12.75 -12.92 0.15
C ALA A 450 -12.71 -13.84 -1.08
N ILE A 451 -11.53 -14.25 -1.54
CA ILE A 451 -11.39 -15.21 -2.64
C ILE A 451 -12.01 -16.55 -2.24
N GLN A 452 -11.73 -17.05 -1.03
CA GLN A 452 -12.30 -18.32 -0.55
C GLN A 452 -13.83 -18.28 -0.48
N GLU A 453 -14.40 -17.18 0.03
CA GLU A 453 -15.85 -16.99 0.10
C GLU A 453 -16.50 -16.96 -1.30
N LEU A 454 -15.94 -16.18 -2.23
CA LEU A 454 -16.50 -16.00 -3.56
C LEU A 454 -16.22 -17.18 -4.51
N MET A 455 -15.18 -17.98 -4.23
CA MET A 455 -14.79 -19.12 -5.06
C MET A 455 -15.88 -20.19 -5.13
N ALA A 456 -16.70 -20.33 -4.09
CA ALA A 456 -17.85 -21.25 -4.09
C ALA A 456 -18.86 -20.96 -5.21
N TYR A 457 -18.89 -19.71 -5.70
CA TYR A 457 -19.79 -19.27 -6.76
C TYR A 457 -19.08 -19.15 -8.12
N ALA A 458 -17.74 -19.08 -8.15
CA ALA A 458 -16.98 -18.73 -9.35
C ALA A 458 -16.99 -19.85 -10.41
N SER A 459 -17.23 -19.46 -11.66
CA SER A 459 -17.04 -20.32 -12.83
C SER A 459 -15.55 -20.54 -13.14
N ARG A 460 -15.25 -21.55 -13.97
CA ARG A 460 -13.87 -21.79 -14.44
C ARG A 460 -13.27 -20.61 -15.20
N GLU A 461 -14.11 -19.88 -15.94
CA GLU A 461 -13.70 -18.67 -16.65
C GLU A 461 -13.33 -17.57 -15.65
N GLU A 462 -14.16 -17.34 -14.63
CA GLU A 462 -13.88 -16.36 -13.57
C GLU A 462 -12.62 -16.71 -12.75
N LEU A 463 -12.31 -17.99 -12.53
CA LEU A 463 -11.04 -18.39 -11.91
C LEU A 463 -9.84 -17.92 -12.76
N ALA A 464 -9.90 -18.13 -14.07
CA ALA A 464 -8.83 -17.73 -14.98
C ALA A 464 -8.72 -16.20 -15.10
N GLU A 465 -9.85 -15.50 -15.19
CA GLU A 465 -9.88 -14.04 -15.19
C GLU A 465 -9.39 -13.45 -13.87
N GLY A 466 -9.76 -14.07 -12.74
CA GLY A 466 -9.29 -13.70 -11.41
C GLY A 466 -7.77 -13.83 -11.29
N LEU A 467 -7.16 -14.90 -11.81
CA LEU A 467 -5.70 -15.06 -11.84
C LEU A 467 -5.03 -13.92 -12.63
N HIS A 468 -5.55 -13.56 -13.80
CA HIS A 468 -5.03 -12.45 -14.59
C HIS A 468 -5.23 -11.09 -13.90
N ALA A 469 -6.38 -10.89 -13.23
CA ALA A 469 -6.66 -9.67 -12.46
C ALA A 469 -5.70 -9.53 -11.26
N ALA A 470 -5.43 -10.63 -10.54
CA ALA A 470 -4.45 -10.67 -9.46
C ALA A 470 -3.06 -10.25 -9.95
N LEU A 471 -2.64 -10.72 -11.12
CA LEU A 471 -1.32 -10.42 -11.69
C LEU A 471 -1.21 -8.96 -12.08
N LEU A 472 -2.20 -8.43 -12.80
CA LEU A 472 -2.20 -7.04 -13.27
C LEU A 472 -2.18 -6.03 -12.11
N HIS A 473 -3.00 -6.26 -11.08
CA HIS A 473 -3.24 -5.30 -9.99
C HIS A 473 -2.35 -5.52 -8.76
N GLY A 474 -1.46 -6.52 -8.78
CA GLY A 474 -0.53 -6.81 -7.69
C GLY A 474 -1.09 -7.67 -6.55
N GLY A 475 -2.30 -8.23 -6.69
CA GLY A 475 -2.89 -9.18 -5.75
C GLY A 475 -2.31 -10.61 -5.85
N ALA A 476 -1.58 -10.93 -6.93
CA ALA A 476 -1.02 -12.25 -7.20
C ALA A 476 0.20 -12.55 -6.33
N SER A 477 -0.01 -12.76 -5.04
CA SER A 477 0.99 -13.37 -4.17
C SER A 477 1.06 -14.89 -4.36
N ALA A 478 2.19 -15.50 -3.99
CA ALA A 478 2.34 -16.96 -4.08
C ALA A 478 1.20 -17.73 -3.39
N LYS A 479 0.69 -17.22 -2.25
CA LYS A 479 -0.47 -17.79 -1.54
C LYS A 479 -1.76 -17.73 -2.35
N VAL A 480 -2.05 -16.58 -2.98
CA VAL A 480 -3.25 -16.39 -3.82
C VAL A 480 -3.18 -17.28 -5.06
N VAL A 481 -2.03 -17.31 -5.74
CA VAL A 481 -1.85 -18.17 -6.91
C VAL A 481 -1.93 -19.65 -6.53
N SER A 482 -1.34 -20.06 -5.40
CA SER A 482 -1.46 -21.44 -4.90
C SER A 482 -2.91 -21.82 -4.58
N LEU A 483 -3.69 -20.89 -4.01
CA LEU A 483 -5.11 -21.09 -3.75
C LEU A 483 -5.90 -21.29 -5.06
N LEU A 484 -5.68 -20.45 -6.07
CA LEU A 484 -6.34 -20.57 -7.38
C LEU A 484 -5.92 -21.84 -8.12
N VAL A 485 -4.65 -22.24 -8.02
CA VAL A 485 -4.14 -23.53 -8.55
C VAL A 485 -4.84 -24.70 -7.87
N ALA A 486 -4.97 -24.68 -6.55
CA ALA A 486 -5.69 -25.71 -5.81
C ALA A 486 -7.18 -25.77 -6.18
N ALA A 487 -7.78 -24.64 -6.56
CA ALA A 487 -9.14 -24.55 -7.09
C ALA A 487 -9.30 -25.09 -8.53
N GLY A 488 -8.20 -25.48 -9.19
CA GLY A 488 -8.21 -26.03 -10.54
C GLY A 488 -8.27 -24.98 -11.65
N VAL A 489 -7.74 -23.77 -11.42
CA VAL A 489 -7.58 -22.76 -12.48
C VAL A 489 -6.71 -23.29 -13.63
N ASP A 490 -7.05 -22.94 -14.87
CA ASP A 490 -6.17 -23.19 -16.01
C ASP A 490 -4.95 -22.26 -15.94
N VAL A 491 -3.83 -22.79 -15.46
CA VAL A 491 -2.54 -22.08 -15.34
C VAL A 491 -1.95 -21.66 -16.68
N ASN A 492 -2.49 -22.15 -17.80
CA ASN A 492 -2.07 -21.84 -19.16
C ASN A 492 -3.06 -20.94 -19.91
N HIS A 493 -4.11 -20.45 -19.24
CA HIS A 493 -5.17 -19.67 -19.87
C HIS A 493 -4.60 -18.43 -20.57
N GLN A 494 -4.75 -18.37 -21.90
CA GLN A 494 -4.27 -17.25 -22.69
C GLN A 494 -5.30 -16.11 -22.66
N LEU A 495 -4.91 -14.98 -22.07
CA LEU A 495 -5.82 -13.85 -21.88
C LEU A 495 -6.29 -13.29 -23.23
N THR A 496 -7.61 -13.33 -23.44
CA THR A 496 -8.27 -12.66 -24.57
C THR A 496 -9.34 -11.73 -24.03
N LYS A 497 -9.28 -10.44 -24.40
CA LYS A 497 -10.36 -9.50 -24.13
C LYS A 497 -10.94 -9.01 -25.47
N PRO A 498 -12.28 -8.91 -25.62
CA PRO A 498 -12.87 -8.34 -26.82
C PRO A 498 -12.30 -6.94 -27.06
N LEU A 499 -11.92 -6.64 -28.31
CA LEU A 499 -11.28 -5.36 -28.65
C LEU A 499 -12.15 -4.15 -28.25
N LEU A 500 -13.48 -4.31 -28.34
CA LEU A 500 -14.45 -3.27 -28.00
C LEU A 500 -14.89 -3.27 -26.52
N SER A 501 -14.39 -4.20 -25.70
CA SER A 501 -14.59 -4.11 -24.25
C SER A 501 -13.80 -2.92 -23.68
N PRO A 502 -14.25 -2.28 -22.58
CA PRO A 502 -13.54 -1.14 -22.00
C PRO A 502 -12.05 -1.41 -21.72
N LEU A 503 -11.74 -2.57 -21.13
CA LEU A 503 -10.36 -2.99 -20.87
C LEU A 503 -9.59 -3.29 -22.18
N GLY A 504 -10.25 -3.87 -23.19
CA GLY A 504 -9.67 -4.13 -24.51
C GLY A 504 -9.30 -2.83 -25.26
N VAL A 505 -10.17 -1.82 -25.21
CA VAL A 505 -9.92 -0.49 -25.79
C VAL A 505 -8.75 0.18 -25.06
N LEU A 506 -8.75 0.16 -23.72
CA LEU A 506 -7.66 0.71 -22.91
C LEU A 506 -6.32 0.09 -23.30
N PHE A 507 -6.23 -1.25 -23.34
CA PHE A 507 -4.99 -1.92 -23.71
C PHE A 507 -4.61 -1.75 -25.18
N ALA A 508 -5.57 -1.63 -26.10
CA ALA A 508 -5.27 -1.31 -27.50
C ALA A 508 -4.62 0.07 -27.62
N CYS A 509 -5.16 1.08 -26.93
CA CYS A 509 -4.61 2.44 -26.88
C CYS A 509 -3.21 2.47 -26.25
N LEU A 510 -3.02 1.79 -25.11
CA LEU A 510 -1.73 1.71 -24.41
C LEU A 510 -0.69 0.93 -25.23
N GLY A 511 -1.08 -0.18 -25.86
CA GLY A 511 -0.21 -0.96 -26.73
C GLY A 511 0.18 -0.21 -28.01
N LEU A 512 -0.70 0.68 -28.51
CA LEU A 512 -0.35 1.59 -29.58
C LEU A 512 0.67 2.64 -29.09
N ARG A 513 0.43 3.28 -27.94
CA ARG A 513 1.32 4.24 -27.31
C ARG A 513 2.72 3.69 -27.03
N HIS A 514 2.82 2.41 -26.65
CA HIS A 514 4.08 1.73 -26.35
C HIS A 514 5.14 1.92 -27.47
N ARG A 515 4.72 2.11 -28.73
CA ARG A 515 5.65 2.29 -29.86
C ARG A 515 6.45 3.59 -29.84
N TRP A 516 6.01 4.60 -29.10
CA TRP A 516 6.66 5.91 -29.04
C TRP A 516 6.81 6.48 -27.62
N SER A 517 6.11 5.92 -26.64
CA SER A 517 6.22 6.29 -25.23
C SER A 517 6.03 5.05 -24.37
N GLN A 518 7.16 4.40 -24.05
CA GLN A 518 7.19 3.16 -23.28
C GLN A 518 7.02 3.45 -21.78
N SER A 519 6.25 2.60 -21.12
CA SER A 519 6.05 2.56 -19.68
C SER A 519 5.75 1.11 -19.28
N ARG A 520 5.81 0.78 -17.99
CA ARG A 520 5.54 -0.60 -17.55
C ARG A 520 4.13 -1.06 -17.93
N LEU A 521 3.13 -0.19 -17.77
CA LEU A 521 1.75 -0.51 -18.15
C LEU A 521 1.60 -0.62 -19.68
N SER A 522 2.27 0.24 -20.46
CA SER A 522 2.18 0.14 -21.92
C SER A 522 2.90 -1.10 -22.46
N THR A 523 4.00 -1.52 -21.84
CA THR A 523 4.67 -2.79 -22.14
C THR A 523 3.77 -3.99 -21.82
N TYR A 524 3.10 -3.98 -20.66
CA TYR A 524 2.09 -5.00 -20.33
C TYR A 524 1.00 -5.04 -21.41
N ALA A 525 0.39 -3.89 -21.71
CA ALA A 525 -0.66 -3.76 -22.72
C ALA A 525 -0.19 -4.03 -24.16
N TYR A 526 1.10 -3.99 -24.44
CA TYR A 526 1.65 -4.36 -25.75
C TYR A 526 1.73 -5.88 -25.93
N HIS A 527 1.94 -6.62 -24.82
CA HIS A 527 2.12 -8.07 -24.80
C HIS A 527 0.94 -8.87 -24.24
N TYR A 528 -0.10 -8.22 -23.68
CA TYR A 528 -1.19 -8.91 -22.95
C TYR A 528 -2.00 -9.89 -23.81
N SER A 529 -2.15 -9.62 -25.11
CA SER A 529 -3.04 -10.41 -25.97
C SER A 529 -2.48 -11.81 -26.19
N GLY A 530 -3.20 -12.82 -25.69
CA GLY A 530 -2.77 -14.21 -25.70
C GLY A 530 -1.67 -14.53 -24.67
N ALA A 531 -1.38 -13.61 -23.74
CA ALA A 531 -0.40 -13.86 -22.68
C ALA A 531 -0.92 -14.94 -21.71
N THR A 532 -0.05 -15.88 -21.33
CA THR A 532 -0.33 -16.83 -20.24
C THR A 532 -0.14 -16.14 -18.88
N PRO A 533 -0.67 -16.69 -17.78
CA PRO A 533 -0.39 -16.18 -16.43
C PRO A 533 1.12 -16.13 -16.12
N LEU A 534 1.90 -17.07 -16.65
CA LEU A 534 3.36 -17.06 -16.49
C LEU A 534 4.02 -15.86 -17.19
N MET A 535 3.56 -15.49 -18.40
CA MET A 535 4.04 -14.28 -19.08
C MET A 535 3.63 -13.01 -18.33
N ALA A 536 2.40 -12.97 -17.82
CA ALA A 536 1.93 -11.85 -17.01
C ALA A 536 2.78 -11.67 -15.74
N CYS A 537 3.18 -12.74 -15.06
CA CYS A 537 4.11 -12.67 -13.91
C CYS A 537 5.43 -11.98 -14.26
N LEU A 538 5.97 -12.18 -15.46
CA LEU A 538 7.23 -11.55 -15.87
C LEU A 538 7.02 -10.05 -16.13
N LEU A 539 5.93 -9.70 -16.84
CA LEU A 539 5.57 -8.32 -17.15
C LEU A 539 5.27 -7.49 -15.88
N THR A 540 4.70 -8.12 -14.86
CA THR A 540 4.37 -7.48 -13.56
C THR A 540 5.45 -7.68 -12.51
N SER A 541 6.48 -8.46 -12.81
CA SER A 541 7.58 -8.85 -11.91
C SER A 541 7.14 -9.62 -10.65
N SER A 542 6.07 -10.41 -10.76
CA SER A 542 5.56 -11.31 -9.72
C SER A 542 6.29 -12.66 -9.74
N PHE A 543 7.60 -12.67 -9.45
CA PHE A 543 8.47 -13.85 -9.64
C PHE A 543 8.16 -15.03 -8.72
N GLU A 544 7.70 -14.79 -7.49
CA GLU A 544 7.24 -15.86 -6.59
C GLU A 544 6.06 -16.63 -7.20
N SER A 545 5.11 -15.89 -7.76
CA SER A 545 3.95 -16.43 -8.46
C SER A 545 4.34 -17.16 -9.74
N ALA A 546 5.34 -16.67 -10.47
CA ALA A 546 5.91 -17.41 -11.61
C ALA A 546 6.46 -18.78 -11.18
N ALA A 547 7.17 -18.85 -10.04
CA ALA A 547 7.67 -20.11 -9.51
C ALA A 547 6.53 -21.07 -9.14
N VAL A 548 5.45 -20.58 -8.52
CA VAL A 548 4.24 -21.36 -8.23
C VAL A 548 3.62 -21.93 -9.52
N LEU A 549 3.46 -21.10 -10.55
CA LEU A 549 2.88 -21.55 -11.83
C LEU A 549 3.75 -22.59 -12.53
N ILE A 550 5.08 -22.43 -12.52
CA ILE A 550 6.01 -23.43 -13.06
C ILE A 550 5.84 -24.76 -12.33
N GLN A 551 5.72 -24.74 -10.99
CA GLN A 551 5.46 -25.95 -10.21
C GLN A 551 4.09 -26.57 -10.46
N ALA A 552 3.10 -25.74 -10.77
CA ALA A 552 1.76 -26.17 -11.16
C ALA A 552 1.70 -26.73 -12.60
N GLY A 553 2.82 -26.78 -13.32
CA GLY A 553 2.88 -27.32 -14.68
C GLY A 553 2.54 -26.31 -15.78
N ALA A 554 2.81 -25.02 -15.55
CA ALA A 554 2.71 -24.01 -16.61
C ALA A 554 3.63 -24.38 -17.79
N ARG A 555 3.06 -24.32 -19.00
CA ARG A 555 3.76 -24.60 -20.24
C ARG A 555 4.70 -23.46 -20.60
N LEU A 556 5.97 -23.80 -20.83
CA LEU A 556 7.03 -22.84 -21.16
C LEU A 556 7.08 -22.51 -22.66
N ASP A 557 6.46 -23.35 -23.49
CA ASP A 557 6.51 -23.31 -24.96
C ASP A 557 5.36 -22.53 -25.61
N LEU A 558 4.35 -22.11 -24.82
CA LEU A 558 3.24 -21.32 -25.33
C LEU A 558 3.72 -19.92 -25.74
N VAL A 559 3.10 -19.38 -26.79
CA VAL A 559 3.38 -18.05 -27.31
C VAL A 559 2.16 -17.15 -27.25
N ASN A 560 2.36 -15.88 -26.90
CA ASN A 560 1.32 -14.86 -27.04
C ASN A 560 1.10 -14.47 -28.52
N TYR A 561 0.17 -13.55 -28.78
CA TYR A 561 -0.13 -13.11 -30.16
C TYR A 561 1.02 -12.34 -30.81
N ARG A 562 2.03 -11.92 -30.02
CA ARG A 562 3.29 -11.35 -30.50
C ARG A 562 4.36 -12.40 -30.80
N LYS A 563 4.02 -13.70 -30.71
CA LYS A 563 4.94 -14.82 -30.92
C LYS A 563 6.08 -14.85 -29.90
N LYS A 564 5.82 -14.39 -28.67
CA LYS A 564 6.79 -14.42 -27.56
C LYS A 564 6.41 -15.50 -26.56
N THR A 565 7.39 -16.33 -26.20
CA THR A 565 7.33 -17.25 -25.06
C THR A 565 7.60 -16.49 -23.75
N ALA A 566 7.42 -17.16 -22.62
CA ALA A 566 7.84 -16.62 -21.32
C ALA A 566 9.37 -16.38 -21.27
N ALA A 567 10.17 -17.28 -21.87
CA ALA A 567 11.62 -17.12 -21.95
C ALA A 567 12.04 -15.90 -22.80
N ASP A 568 11.33 -15.63 -23.91
CA ASP A 568 11.58 -14.45 -24.74
C ASP A 568 11.33 -13.15 -23.97
N LEU A 569 10.20 -13.07 -23.25
CA LEU A 569 9.87 -11.89 -22.43
C LEU A 569 10.88 -11.70 -21.29
N ALA A 570 11.31 -12.79 -20.64
CA ALA A 570 12.33 -12.72 -19.61
C ALA A 570 13.65 -12.12 -20.13
N GLY A 571 14.02 -12.44 -21.38
CA GLY A 571 15.18 -11.88 -22.07
C GLY A 571 15.03 -10.40 -22.44
N GLU A 572 13.84 -9.97 -22.85
CA GLU A 572 13.56 -8.58 -23.25
C GLU A 572 13.46 -7.61 -22.06
N LEU A 573 12.91 -8.06 -20.93
CA LEU A 573 12.65 -7.19 -19.77
C LEU A 573 13.91 -6.88 -18.95
N HIS A 574 14.98 -7.70 -19.07
CA HIS A 574 16.25 -7.60 -18.33
C HIS A 574 16.13 -7.53 -16.78
N SER A 575 14.92 -7.69 -16.23
CA SER A 575 14.63 -7.64 -14.80
C SER A 575 14.45 -9.03 -14.15
N THR A 576 14.40 -10.09 -14.95
CA THR A 576 14.10 -11.45 -14.48
C THR A 576 15.28 -12.03 -13.70
N PRO A 577 15.08 -12.55 -12.47
CA PRO A 577 16.13 -13.22 -11.71
C PRO A 577 16.71 -14.43 -12.45
N ASN A 578 18.02 -14.66 -12.33
CA ASN A 578 18.73 -15.73 -13.04
C ASN A 578 18.09 -17.11 -12.84
N PHE A 579 17.75 -17.47 -11.60
CA PHE A 579 17.11 -18.77 -11.31
C PHE A 579 15.80 -18.95 -12.09
N LEU A 580 15.03 -17.88 -12.29
CA LEU A 580 13.77 -17.96 -13.02
C LEU A 580 14.04 -17.99 -14.53
N ALA A 581 14.99 -17.18 -15.01
CA ALA A 581 15.40 -17.20 -16.41
C ALA A 581 15.92 -18.59 -16.84
N ASP A 582 16.69 -19.25 -15.99
CA ASP A 582 17.21 -20.60 -16.23
C ASP A 582 16.09 -21.65 -16.16
N ALA A 583 15.17 -21.54 -15.20
CA ALA A 583 14.00 -22.41 -15.11
C ALA A 583 13.10 -22.29 -16.37
N LEU A 584 12.93 -21.08 -16.91
CA LEU A 584 12.18 -20.84 -18.16
C LEU A 584 12.86 -21.45 -19.39
N ARG A 585 14.18 -21.67 -19.35
CA ARG A 585 14.94 -22.37 -20.39
C ARG A 585 14.96 -23.89 -20.20
N GLY A 586 14.27 -24.40 -19.18
CA GLY A 586 14.16 -25.83 -18.89
C GLY A 586 15.28 -26.39 -18.01
N ASP A 587 16.04 -25.55 -17.31
CA ASP A 587 17.06 -26.03 -16.36
C ASP A 587 16.42 -26.76 -15.17
N VAL A 588 16.87 -27.99 -14.93
CA VAL A 588 16.31 -28.90 -13.92
C VAL A 588 16.65 -28.45 -12.49
N ASP A 589 17.83 -27.89 -12.26
CA ASP A 589 18.27 -27.45 -10.94
C ASP A 589 17.63 -26.11 -10.57
N ALA A 590 17.50 -25.20 -11.53
CA ALA A 590 16.69 -24.00 -11.38
C ALA A 590 15.21 -24.32 -11.07
N SER A 591 14.66 -25.35 -11.72
CA SER A 591 13.31 -25.86 -11.42
C SER A 591 13.19 -26.45 -10.01
N LYS A 592 14.26 -27.05 -9.46
CA LYS A 592 14.31 -27.46 -8.04
C LYS A 592 14.33 -26.25 -7.11
N THR A 593 15.02 -25.17 -7.47
CA THR A 593 14.99 -23.91 -6.71
C THR A 593 13.56 -23.37 -6.65
N CYS A 594 12.82 -23.35 -7.76
CA CYS A 594 11.39 -23.03 -7.76
C CYS A 594 10.58 -23.97 -6.84
N LYS A 595 10.86 -25.28 -6.82
CA LYS A 595 10.22 -26.24 -5.88
C LYS A 595 10.43 -25.86 -4.42
N LEU A 596 11.66 -25.49 -4.07
CA LEU A 596 12.01 -25.11 -2.70
C LEU A 596 11.27 -23.84 -2.29
N LEU A 597 11.17 -22.85 -3.18
CA LEU A 597 10.40 -21.63 -2.95
C LEU A 597 8.91 -21.92 -2.70
N VAL A 598 8.32 -22.87 -3.43
CA VAL A 598 6.88 -23.19 -3.31
C VAL A 598 6.54 -23.99 -2.04
N LYS A 599 7.49 -24.72 -1.45
CA LYS A 599 7.26 -25.48 -0.20
C LYS A 599 6.84 -24.59 0.97
N GLU A 600 7.29 -23.34 1.02
CA GLU A 600 6.89 -22.35 2.03
C GLU A 600 5.41 -21.92 1.90
N PHE A 601 4.84 -22.01 0.70
CA PHE A 601 3.49 -21.51 0.38
C PHE A 601 2.45 -22.60 0.19
N SER A 602 2.86 -23.87 0.35
CA SER A 602 1.98 -25.02 0.20
C SER A 602 0.90 -25.00 1.29
N ILE A 603 -0.32 -24.66 0.90
CA ILE A 603 -1.50 -24.77 1.77
C ILE A 603 -1.63 -26.26 2.11
N SER A 604 -1.55 -26.61 3.40
CA SER A 604 -1.78 -28.01 3.82
C SER A 604 -3.13 -28.43 3.27
N SER A 605 -3.19 -29.58 2.60
CA SER A 605 -4.31 -30.12 1.83
C SER A 605 -5.56 -30.49 2.64
N ARG A 606 -5.88 -29.73 3.69
CA ARG A 606 -7.18 -29.75 4.38
C ARG A 606 -8.06 -28.61 3.88
N LEU A 607 -8.31 -28.59 2.58
CA LEU A 607 -9.50 -27.95 2.03
C LEU A 607 -10.44 -29.11 1.70
N SER A 608 -11.29 -29.49 2.66
CA SER A 608 -12.48 -30.25 2.37
C SER A 608 -13.42 -29.30 1.62
N LEU A 609 -13.39 -29.41 0.29
CA LEU A 609 -14.43 -28.86 -0.59
C LEU A 609 -15.81 -29.41 -0.20
#